data_AF-A0A2H5ZC51-F1
#
_entry.id   AF-A0A2H5ZC51-F1
#
_cell.length_a   1.000
_cell.length_b   1.000
_cell.length_c   1.000
_cell.angle_alpha   90.00
_cell.angle_beta   90.00
_cell.angle_gamma   90.00
#
_symmetry.space_group_name_H-M   'P 1'
#
loop_
_entity.id
_entity.type
_entity.pdbx_description
1 polymer ?
#
loop_
_entity_poly.entity_id
_entity_poly.type
_entity_poly.pdbx_seq_one_letter_code
_entity_poly.pdbx_strand_id
1 'polypeptide(L)'
;MAIDDDIRFIDLLSTAATVAAYQGAEEVGAEHLALAADILRGHRSFEDTGTPVAPFIGTGDPFSRLAPALRELVHDWYLRLGSDAEASLDDTALDILLAEARAREHEARRSS
;
A
#
# COMPACT_ATOMS: atom_id res chain seq x y z
N MET A 1 14.63 -20.40 -11.87
CA MET A 1 14.86 -19.12 -11.18
C MET A 1 13.49 -18.72 -10.69
N ALA A 2 13.19 -18.99 -9.42
CA ALA A 2 11.96 -18.47 -8.83
C ALA A 2 12.14 -16.95 -8.80
N ILE A 3 11.24 -16.23 -9.45
CA ILE A 3 11.09 -14.82 -9.16
C ILE A 3 10.53 -14.84 -7.74
N ASP A 4 11.24 -14.24 -6.78
CA ASP A 4 10.66 -14.01 -5.46
C ASP A 4 9.46 -13.08 -5.71
N ASP A 5 8.26 -13.65 -5.74
CA ASP A 5 7.00 -12.90 -5.85
C ASP A 5 6.63 -12.23 -4.50
N ASP A 6 7.49 -12.45 -3.50
CA ASP A 6 7.46 -11.87 -2.18
C ASP A 6 7.72 -10.35 -2.22
N ILE A 7 6.83 -9.59 -1.57
CA ILE A 7 6.92 -8.13 -1.51
C ILE A 7 7.33 -7.71 -0.10
N ARG A 8 8.42 -6.94 0.04
CA ARG A 8 8.75 -6.33 1.33
C ARG A 8 7.64 -5.40 1.78
N PHE A 9 7.24 -5.52 3.04
CA PHE A 9 6.13 -4.74 3.59
C PHE A 9 6.36 -3.23 3.43
N ILE A 10 7.59 -2.76 3.67
CA ILE A 10 7.92 -1.34 3.51
C ILE A 10 7.90 -0.87 2.06
N ASP A 11 8.26 -1.74 1.11
CA ASP A 11 8.23 -1.41 -0.32
C ASP A 11 6.79 -1.26 -0.80
N LEU A 12 5.87 -2.10 -0.30
CA LEU A 12 4.43 -1.97 -0.56
C LEU A 12 3.91 -0.61 -0.08
N LEU A 13 4.20 -0.23 1.17
CA LEU A 13 3.73 1.04 1.75
C LEU A 13 4.33 2.26 1.04
N SER A 14 5.63 2.21 0.74
CA SER A 14 6.33 3.28 0.02
C SER A 14 5.78 3.46 -1.38
N THR A 15 5.58 2.35 -2.10
CA THR A 15 4.99 2.37 -3.45
C THR A 15 3.56 2.89 -3.41
N ALA A 16 2.75 2.49 -2.43
CA ALA A 16 1.38 2.98 -2.27
C ALA A 16 1.34 4.49 -1.99
N ALA A 17 2.27 5.00 -1.17
CA ALA A 17 2.41 6.43 -0.93
C ALA A 17 2.80 7.19 -2.21
N THR A 18 3.70 6.62 -3.02
CA THR A 18 4.07 7.17 -4.34
C THR A 18 2.88 7.17 -5.29
N VAL A 19 2.09 6.09 -5.35
CA VAL A 19 0.87 6.01 -6.18
C VAL A 19 -0.16 7.05 -5.75
N ALA A 20 -0.43 7.17 -4.44
CA ALA A 20 -1.36 8.17 -3.92
C ALA A 20 -0.91 9.60 -4.28
N ALA A 21 0.39 9.91 -4.09
CA ALA A 21 0.95 11.20 -4.46
C ALA A 21 0.88 11.45 -5.97
N TYR A 22 1.13 10.42 -6.79
CA TYR A 22 1.02 10.49 -8.24
C TYR A 22 -0.41 10.85 -8.67
N GLN A 23 -1.41 10.27 -8.00
CA GLN A 23 -2.83 10.52 -8.25
C GLN A 23 -3.36 11.79 -7.57
N GLY A 24 -2.53 12.52 -6.81
CA GLY A 24 -2.92 13.72 -6.08
C GLY A 24 -3.85 13.45 -4.88
N ALA A 25 -3.87 12.22 -4.37
CA ALA A 25 -4.65 11.85 -3.19
C ALA A 25 -4.02 12.41 -1.91
N GLU A 26 -4.86 12.93 -1.02
CA GLU A 26 -4.43 13.42 0.31
C GLU A 26 -4.01 12.27 1.22
N GLU A 27 -4.66 11.11 1.07
CA GLU A 27 -4.47 9.92 1.88
C GLU A 27 -4.20 8.66 1.03
N VAL A 28 -3.42 7.75 1.59
CA VAL A 28 -3.18 6.41 1.06
C VAL A 28 -4.32 5.50 1.53
N GLY A 29 -5.14 5.05 0.58
CA GLY A 29 -6.20 4.07 0.80
C GLY A 29 -5.90 2.66 0.28
N ALA A 30 -6.89 1.77 0.38
CA ALA A 30 -6.74 0.36 0.03
C ALA A 30 -6.57 0.15 -1.49
N GLU A 31 -7.11 1.07 -2.30
CA GLU A 31 -6.89 1.05 -3.74
C GLU A 31 -5.42 1.31 -4.10
N HIS A 32 -4.76 2.24 -3.39
CA HIS A 32 -3.34 2.54 -3.60
C HIS A 32 -2.44 1.38 -3.19
N LEU A 33 -2.79 0.65 -2.11
CA LEU A 33 -2.10 -0.59 -1.72
C LEU A 33 -2.23 -1.67 -2.80
N ALA A 34 -3.42 -1.83 -3.37
CA ALA A 34 -3.63 -2.81 -4.44
C ALA A 34 -2.86 -2.46 -5.72
N LEU A 35 -2.83 -1.17 -6.10
CA LEU A 35 -2.03 -0.70 -7.24
C LEU A 35 -0.53 -0.87 -7.00
N ALA A 36 -0.06 -0.62 -5.78
CA ALA A 36 1.33 -0.83 -5.41
C ALA A 36 1.74 -2.31 -5.53
N ALA A 37 0.89 -3.24 -5.10
CA ALA A 37 1.12 -4.67 -5.28
C ALA A 37 1.21 -5.06 -6.76
N ASP A 38 0.29 -4.57 -7.60
CA ASP A 38 0.32 -4.81 -9.05
C ASP A 38 1.62 -4.27 -9.69
N ILE A 39 2.09 -3.10 -9.25
CA ILE A 39 3.33 -2.49 -9.75
C ILE A 39 4.55 -3.30 -9.33
N LEU A 40 4.65 -3.68 -8.06
CA LEU A 40 5.81 -4.42 -7.54
C LEU A 40 5.92 -5.82 -8.14
N ARG A 41 4.80 -6.45 -8.48
CA ARG A 41 4.77 -7.72 -9.24
C ARG A 41 5.00 -7.56 -10.74
N GLY A 42 5.14 -6.32 -11.24
CA GLY A 42 5.30 -6.04 -12.67
C GLY A 42 4.03 -6.33 -13.50
N HIS A 43 2.87 -6.48 -12.86
CA HIS A 43 1.58 -6.65 -13.53
C HIS A 43 1.07 -5.33 -14.13
N ARG A 44 1.54 -4.20 -13.59
CA ARG A 44 1.14 -2.85 -14.01
C ARG A 44 2.32 -1.88 -13.95
N SER A 45 2.34 -0.87 -14.80
CA SER A 45 3.29 0.24 -14.69
C SER A 45 2.68 1.45 -13.95
N PHE A 46 3.52 2.35 -13.42
CA PHE A 46 3.05 3.60 -12.82
C PHE A 46 2.24 4.46 -13.81
N GLU A 47 2.58 4.44 -15.10
CA GLU A 47 1.91 5.22 -16.14
C GLU A 47 0.47 4.74 -16.36
N ASP A 48 0.17 3.47 -16.05
CA ASP A 48 -1.19 2.91 -16.10
C ASP A 48 -2.07 3.35 -14.92
N THR A 49 -1.50 4.03 -13.92
CA THR A 49 -2.25 4.50 -12.73
C THR A 49 -2.83 5.90 -12.89
N GLY A 50 -2.51 6.62 -13.97
CA GLY A 50 -3.08 7.93 -14.28
C GLY A 50 -2.06 8.92 -14.86
N THR A 51 -2.31 10.21 -14.68
CA THR A 51 -1.37 11.29 -15.03
C THR A 51 -0.84 11.91 -13.73
N PRO A 52 0.47 12.21 -13.62
CA PRO A 52 1.02 12.74 -12.38
C PRO A 52 0.44 14.11 -12.06
N VAL A 53 -0.04 14.29 -10.82
CA VAL A 53 -0.50 15.59 -10.31
C VAL A 53 0.68 16.40 -9.76
N ALA A 54 0.82 17.65 -10.19
CA ALA A 54 1.89 18.53 -9.72
C ALA A 54 1.50 19.28 -8.43
N PRO A 55 2.44 19.52 -7.48
CA PRO A 55 3.83 19.07 -7.49
C PRO A 55 3.97 17.61 -7.02
N PHE A 56 4.56 16.76 -7.87
CA PHE A 56 4.87 15.40 -7.50
C PHE A 56 6.15 15.37 -6.65
N ILE A 57 6.02 15.04 -5.37
CA ILE A 57 7.16 14.81 -4.48
C ILE A 57 7.27 13.30 -4.29
N GLY A 58 8.16 12.66 -5.05
CA GLY A 58 8.23 11.20 -5.23
C GLY A 58 8.71 10.38 -4.03
N THR A 59 8.98 11.00 -2.87
CA THR A 59 9.50 10.31 -1.68
C THR A 59 8.97 10.99 -0.40
N GLY A 60 7.74 10.67 -0.02
CA GLY A 60 7.17 11.03 1.29
C GLY A 60 7.36 9.89 2.31
N ASP A 61 7.19 10.18 3.59
CA ASP A 61 7.14 9.14 4.63
C ASP A 61 5.95 8.20 4.33
N PRO A 62 6.18 6.88 4.13
CA PRO A 62 5.15 5.91 3.74
C PRO A 62 4.00 5.79 4.74
N PHE A 63 4.24 6.17 6.00
CA PHE A 63 3.25 6.12 7.07
C PHE A 63 2.49 7.45 7.23
N SER A 64 3.06 8.57 6.77
CA SER A 64 2.59 9.92 7.07
C SER A 64 1.22 10.29 6.50
N ARG A 65 0.72 9.54 5.51
CA ARG A 65 -0.55 9.82 4.82
C ARG A 65 -1.48 8.62 4.74
N LEU A 66 -1.28 7.57 5.54
CA LEU A 66 -2.26 6.48 5.59
C LEU A 66 -3.63 7.01 6.04
N ALA A 67 -4.68 6.58 5.34
CA ALA A 67 -6.05 6.82 5.76
C ALA A 67 -6.25 6.33 7.20
N PRO A 68 -7.06 7.01 8.05
CA PRO A 68 -7.19 6.65 9.46
C PRO A 68 -7.53 5.17 9.68
N ALA A 69 -8.41 4.60 8.85
CA ALA A 69 -8.83 3.20 8.91
C ALA A 69 -7.69 2.20 8.63
N LEU A 70 -6.65 2.61 7.91
CA LEU A 70 -5.51 1.77 7.54
C LEU A 70 -4.33 1.88 8.50
N ARG A 71 -4.24 2.95 9.30
CA ARG A 71 -3.13 3.12 10.27
C ARG A 71 -3.06 1.98 11.27
N GLU A 72 -4.19 1.62 11.86
CA GLU A 72 -4.27 0.51 12.80
C GLU A 72 -3.93 -0.82 12.13
N LEU A 73 -4.45 -1.05 10.92
CA LEU A 73 -4.15 -2.27 10.16
C LEU A 73 -2.66 -2.41 9.86
N VAL A 74 -2.02 -1.36 9.35
CA VAL A 74 -0.59 -1.35 9.03
C VAL A 74 0.24 -1.56 10.29
N HIS A 75 -0.15 -0.95 11.41
CA HIS A 75 0.51 -1.16 12.70
C HIS A 75 0.41 -2.62 13.16
N ASP A 76 -0.79 -3.21 13.11
CA ASP A 76 -1.01 -4.61 13.49
C ASP A 76 -0.18 -5.56 12.63
N TRP A 77 -0.11 -5.31 11.31
CA TRP A 77 0.73 -6.09 10.40
C TRP A 77 2.21 -5.93 10.66
N TYR A 78 2.68 -4.71 10.93
CA TYR A 78 4.07 -4.49 11.32
C TYR A 78 4.45 -5.28 12.57
N LEU A 79 3.56 -5.34 13.56
CA LEU A 79 3.76 -6.16 14.76
C LEU A 79 3.72 -7.66 14.46
N ARG A 80 2.78 -8.13 13.62
CA ARG A 80 2.70 -9.55 13.19
C ARG A 80 3.96 -10.01 12.47
N LEU A 81 4.59 -9.13 11.70
CA LEU A 81 5.86 -9.37 11.01
C LEU A 81 7.09 -9.29 11.93
N GLY A 82 6.89 -9.18 13.24
CA GLY A 82 7.97 -9.13 14.22
C GLY A 82 8.62 -7.75 14.36
N SER A 83 7.96 -6.69 13.89
CA SER A 83 8.51 -5.32 13.84
C SER A 83 9.77 -5.23 12.99
N ASP A 84 9.82 -5.98 11.89
CA ASP A 84 10.91 -5.99 10.94
C ASP A 84 10.48 -5.32 9.63
N ALA A 85 11.20 -4.25 9.25
CA ALA A 85 10.93 -3.52 8.01
C ALA A 85 11.38 -4.29 6.76
N GLU A 86 12.29 -5.25 6.91
CA GLU A 86 12.76 -6.13 5.83
C GLU A 86 11.87 -7.37 5.67
N ALA A 87 10.86 -7.55 6.52
CA ALA A 87 9.92 -8.64 6.42
C ALA A 87 9.18 -8.60 5.08
N SER A 88 9.11 -9.77 4.45
CA SER A 88 8.44 -9.95 3.17
C SER A 88 7.06 -10.56 3.36
N LEU A 89 6.15 -10.17 2.50
CA LEU A 89 4.81 -10.71 2.36
C LEU A 89 4.82 -11.70 1.21
N ASP A 90 4.55 -12.97 1.51
CA ASP A 90 4.20 -13.94 0.48
C ASP A 90 2.81 -13.61 -0.11
N ASP A 91 2.43 -14.34 -1.16
CA ASP A 91 1.15 -14.14 -1.84
C ASP A 91 -0.05 -14.22 -0.91
N THR A 92 -0.03 -15.14 0.05
CA THR A 92 -1.15 -15.35 0.97
C THR A 92 -1.24 -14.19 1.96
N ALA A 93 -0.12 -13.78 2.53
CA ALA A 93 -0.04 -12.65 3.44
C ALA A 93 -0.48 -11.34 2.75
N LEU A 94 -0.03 -11.12 1.51
CA LEU A 94 -0.42 -9.95 0.73
C LEU A 94 -1.93 -9.95 0.44
N ASP A 95 -2.50 -11.08 0.02
CA ASP A 95 -3.94 -11.18 -0.27
C ASP A 95 -4.78 -10.90 0.99
N ILE A 96 -4.36 -11.41 2.15
CA ILE A 96 -5.03 -11.13 3.43
C ILE A 96 -4.95 -9.64 3.77
N LEU A 97 -3.75 -9.04 3.68
CA LEU A 97 -3.57 -7.61 3.96
C LEU A 97 -4.47 -6.73 3.07
N LEU A 98 -4.51 -7.01 1.76
CA LEU A 98 -5.33 -6.25 0.81
C LEU A 98 -6.83 -6.43 1.05
N ALA A 99 -7.27 -7.63 1.45
CA ALA A 99 -8.65 -7.89 1.81
C ALA A 99 -9.05 -7.15 3.11
N GLU A 100 -8.21 -7.20 4.14
CA GLU A 100 -8.42 -6.48 5.40
C GLU A 100 -8.47 -4.96 5.18
N ALA A 101 -7.58 -4.42 4.35
CA ALA A 101 -7.55 -2.99 4.01
C ALA A 101 -8.88 -2.53 3.37
N ARG A 102 -9.36 -3.26 2.37
CA ARG A 102 -10.64 -2.96 1.71
C ARG A 102 -11.81 -3.06 2.68
N ALA A 103 -11.80 -4.04 3.58
CA ALA A 103 -12.85 -4.21 4.58
C ALA A 103 -12.90 -3.03 5.56
N ARG A 104 -11.75 -2.58 6.08
CA ARG A 104 -11.65 -1.45 7.02
C ARG A 104 -12.14 -0.14 6.42
N GLU A 105 -11.76 0.16 5.18
CA GLU A 105 -12.25 1.37 4.52
C GLU A 105 -13.75 1.34 4.26
N HIS A 106 -14.27 0.18 3.87
CA HIS A 106 -15.70 0.02 3.64
C HIS A 106 -16.51 0.17 4.93
N GLU A 107 -15.99 -0.33 6.04
CA GLU A 107 -16.58 -0.15 7.38
C GLU A 107 -16.53 1.32 7.84
N ALA A 108 -15.40 1.99 7.64
CA ALA A 108 -15.25 3.41 7.96
C ALA A 108 -16.24 4.29 7.18
N ARG A 109 -16.45 3.99 5.88
CA ARG A 109 -17.41 4.72 5.03
C ARG A 109 -18.87 4.53 5.46
N ARG A 110 -19.23 3.39 6.07
CA ARG A 110 -20.59 3.16 6.59
C ARG A 110 -20.85 3.82 7.94
N SER A 111 -19.79 4.11 8.69
CA SER A 111 -19.87 4.68 10.04
C SER A 111 -19.79 6.21 10.05
N SER A 112 -19.55 6.83 8.89
CA SER A 112 -19.55 8.28 8.67
C SER A 112 -20.87 8.78 8.09
#